data_AF-A0A9R1K157-F1
#
_entry.id   AF-A0A9R1K157-F1
#
_cell.length_a   1.000
_cell.length_b   1.000
_cell.length_c   1.000
_cell.angle_alpha   90.00
_cell.angle_beta   90.00
_cell.angle_gamma   90.00
#
_symmetry.space_group_name_H-M   'P 1'
#
loop_
_entity.id
_entity.type
_entity.pdbx_description
1 polymer ?
#
loop_
_entity_poly.entity_id
_entity_poly.type
_entity_poly.pdbx_seq_one_letter_code
_entity_poly.pdbx_strand_id
1 'polypeptide(L)'
;CFLSSIDLHTQFSYQVMLPEAVAIVAAPTDPTRSYGIFRLTDPGGMDVLRECSESGFHTHRETTDGSPIYETCSNVHFKPNLRFEIVDLRSGA
;
A
#
# COMPACT_ATOMS: atom_id res chain seq x y z
N CYS A 1 9.62 7.18 1.90
CA CYS A 1 8.66 6.27 1.19
C CYS A 1 7.19 6.65 1.48
N PHE A 2 6.27 6.50 0.52
CA PHE A 2 4.82 6.81 0.62
C PHE A 2 4.00 5.98 -0.41
N LEU A 3 2.67 6.01 -0.35
CA LEU A 3 1.78 5.48 -1.40
C LEU A 3 1.27 6.62 -2.30
N SER A 4 1.55 6.55 -3.61
CA SER A 4 0.99 7.48 -4.60
C SER A 4 -0.48 7.17 -4.90
N SER A 5 -1.18 8.05 -5.62
CA SER A 5 -2.57 7.81 -6.07
C SER A 5 -2.74 6.46 -6.78
N ILE A 6 -1.80 6.08 -7.64
CA ILE A 6 -1.84 4.79 -8.35
C ILE A 6 -1.59 3.62 -7.40
N ASP A 7 -0.67 3.78 -6.44
CA ASP A 7 -0.40 2.75 -5.43
C ASP A 7 -1.61 2.53 -4.51
N LEU A 8 -2.35 3.60 -4.18
CA LEU A 8 -3.57 3.54 -3.38
C LEU A 8 -4.64 2.68 -4.07
N HIS A 9 -4.94 2.94 -5.34
CA HIS A 9 -5.88 2.14 -6.13
C HIS A 9 -5.43 0.69 -6.32
N THR A 10 -4.12 0.48 -6.49
CA THR A 10 -3.54 -0.86 -6.56
C THR A 10 -3.76 -1.60 -5.23
N GLN A 11 -3.38 -0.98 -4.11
CA GLN A 11 -3.51 -1.56 -2.78
C GLN A 11 -4.98 -1.79 -2.39
N PHE A 12 -5.90 -0.92 -2.81
CA PHE A 12 -7.34 -1.11 -2.60
C PHE A 12 -7.81 -2.45 -3.16
N SER A 13 -7.43 -2.77 -4.39
CA SER A 13 -7.83 -4.03 -5.03
C SER A 13 -7.35 -5.25 -4.24
N TYR A 14 -6.12 -5.23 -3.72
CA TYR A 14 -5.60 -6.29 -2.85
C TYR A 14 -6.32 -6.35 -1.49
N GLN A 15 -6.54 -5.20 -0.84
CA GLN A 15 -7.10 -5.15 0.50
C GLN A 15 -8.62 -5.43 0.53
N VAL A 16 -9.33 -5.20 -0.57
CA VAL A 16 -10.72 -5.67 -0.74
C VAL A 16 -10.77 -7.20 -0.76
N MET A 17 -9.80 -7.86 -1.40
CA MET A 17 -9.76 -9.32 -1.48
C MET A 17 -9.20 -9.98 -0.22
N LEU A 18 -8.24 -9.34 0.44
CA LEU A 18 -7.58 -9.83 1.65
C LEU A 18 -7.35 -8.65 2.60
N PRO A 19 -8.14 -8.52 3.69
CA PRO A 19 -8.03 -7.39 4.63
C PRO A 19 -6.64 -7.19 5.27
N GLU A 20 -5.82 -8.24 5.30
CA GLU A 20 -4.45 -8.26 5.80
C GLU A 20 -3.39 -7.91 4.74
N ALA A 21 -3.77 -7.65 3.49
CA ALA A 21 -2.84 -7.27 2.44
C ALA A 21 -2.03 -6.02 2.84
N VAL A 22 -0.72 -6.03 2.53
CA VAL A 22 0.18 -4.91 2.83
C VAL A 22 0.91 -4.46 1.56
N ALA A 23 1.12 -3.15 1.45
CA ALA A 23 1.98 -2.55 0.44
C ALA A 23 3.37 -2.30 1.04
N ILE A 24 4.40 -2.95 0.50
CA ILE A 24 5.80 -2.71 0.88
C ILE A 24 6.43 -1.77 -0.15
N VAL A 25 6.89 -0.60 0.30
CA VAL A 25 7.58 0.40 -0.54
C VAL A 25 9.05 0.48 -0.11
N ALA A 26 9.94 0.06 -0.99
CA ALA A 26 11.38 0.26 -0.81
C ALA A 26 11.79 1.65 -1.31
N ALA A 27 12.52 2.41 -0.49
CA ALA A 27 13.06 3.73 -0.80
C ALA A 27 14.57 3.79 -0.50
N PRO A 28 15.41 3.12 -1.30
CA PRO A 28 16.83 2.94 -1.00
C PRO A 28 17.63 4.24 -0.96
N THR A 29 17.14 5.31 -1.59
CA THR A 29 17.78 6.63 -1.60
C THR A 29 17.29 7.55 -0.48
N ASP A 30 16.29 7.13 0.30
CA ASP A 30 15.79 7.89 1.45
C ASP A 30 16.72 7.64 2.66
N PRO A 31 17.46 8.67 3.14
CA PRO A 31 18.44 8.49 4.21
C PRO A 31 17.80 8.22 5.58
N THR A 32 16.50 8.45 5.72
CA THR A 32 15.78 8.35 6.99
C THR A 32 14.88 7.12 7.07
N ARG A 33 14.33 6.68 5.94
CA ARG A 33 13.38 5.57 5.89
C ARG A 33 13.54 4.76 4.61
N SER A 34 14.39 3.73 4.68
CA SER A 34 14.72 2.86 3.54
C SER A 34 13.58 1.99 3.05
N TYR A 35 12.54 1.78 3.86
CA TYR A 35 11.30 1.15 3.44
C TYR A 35 10.11 1.56 4.32
N GLY A 36 8.90 1.33 3.80
CA GLY A 36 7.65 1.44 4.54
C GLY A 36 6.75 0.25 4.24
N ILE A 37 5.97 -0.15 5.24
CA ILE A 37 4.92 -1.16 5.08
C ILE A 37 3.61 -0.49 5.44
N PHE A 38 2.68 -0.48 4.48
CA PHE A 38 1.46 0.31 4.55
C PHE A 38 0.24 -0.55 4.33
N ARG A 39 -0.89 -0.06 4.83
CA ARG A 39 -2.24 -0.55 4.52
C ARG A 39 -3.17 0.65 4.36
N LEU A 40 -4.29 0.46 3.68
CA LEU A 40 -5.36 1.46 3.68
C LEU A 40 -6.04 1.46 5.04
N THR A 41 -6.43 2.65 5.51
CA THR A 41 -7.29 2.76 6.69
C THR A 41 -8.68 2.22 6.35
N ASP A 42 -9.31 1.54 7.30
CA ASP A 42 -10.59 0.87 7.14
C ASP A 42 -11.50 1.29 8.30
N PRO A 43 -12.63 1.98 8.05
CA PRO A 43 -13.26 2.20 6.75
C PRO A 43 -12.70 3.36 5.91
N GLY A 44 -12.06 4.37 6.53
CA GLY A 44 -11.80 5.69 5.90
C GLY A 44 -11.19 5.65 4.49
N GLY A 45 -9.96 5.13 4.35
CA GLY A 45 -9.28 5.06 3.06
C GLY A 45 -9.91 4.08 2.08
N MET A 46 -10.42 2.95 2.57
CA MET A 46 -11.15 1.98 1.76
C MET A 46 -12.40 2.59 1.12
N ASP A 47 -13.16 3.39 1.87
CA ASP A 47 -14.37 4.06 1.38
C ASP A 47 -14.05 5.15 0.35
N VAL A 48 -13.01 5.95 0.61
CA VAL A 48 -12.53 6.97 -0.34
C VAL A 48 -12.17 6.36 -1.69
N LEU A 49 -11.48 5.22 -1.70
CA LEU A 49 -11.06 4.58 -2.95
C LEU A 49 -12.19 3.78 -3.61
N ARG A 50 -13.10 3.20 -2.84
CA ARG A 50 -14.29 2.51 -3.38
C ARG A 50 -15.19 3.46 -4.17
N GLU A 51 -15.34 4.70 -3.73
CA GLU A 51 -16.18 5.70 -4.38
C GLU A 51 -15.44 6.48 -5.49
N CYS A 52 -14.14 6.25 -5.66
CA CYS A 52 -13.34 6.97 -6.64
C CYS A 52 -13.46 6.34 -8.03
N SER A 53 -13.91 7.12 -9.01
CA SER A 53 -14.02 6.72 -10.42
C SER A 53 -13.02 7.41 -11.35
N GLU A 54 -12.03 8.11 -10.79
CA GLU A 54 -11.03 8.85 -11.56
C GLU A 54 -9.91 7.93 -12.07
N SER A 55 -9.30 8.30 -13.19
CA SER A 55 -8.22 7.55 -13.84
C SER A 55 -6.96 8.39 -14.00
N GLY A 56 -5.79 7.75 -13.99
CA GLY A 56 -4.51 8.46 -14.05
C GLY A 56 -4.16 9.08 -12.69
N PHE A 57 -3.18 9.99 -12.66
CA PHE A 57 -2.76 10.64 -11.43
C PHE A 57 -3.74 11.73 -11.01
N HIS A 58 -4.30 11.59 -9.81
CA HIS A 58 -5.25 12.55 -9.23
C HIS A 58 -5.11 12.62 -7.71
N THR A 59 -5.74 13.63 -7.11
CA THR A 59 -5.84 13.77 -5.66
C THR A 59 -7.10 13.10 -5.15
N HIS A 60 -7.06 12.59 -3.92
CA HIS A 60 -8.25 12.02 -3.26
C HIS A 60 -8.83 13.00 -2.24
N ARG A 61 -10.14 12.93 -2.05
CA ARG A 61 -10.83 13.63 -0.95
C ARG A 61 -10.33 13.14 0.41
N GLU A 62 -10.48 13.98 1.41
CA GLU A 62 -10.26 13.59 2.80
C GLU A 62 -11.30 12.53 3.25
N THR A 63 -10.92 11.71 4.21
CA THR A 63 -11.83 10.75 4.86
C THR A 63 -12.83 11.50 5.73
N THR A 64 -13.99 10.89 6.00
CA THR A 64 -15.07 11.53 6.77
C THR A 64 -14.68 11.79 8.23
N ASP A 65 -13.79 10.97 8.79
CA ASP A 65 -13.29 11.08 10.16
C ASP A 65 -11.97 11.87 10.26
N GLY A 66 -11.45 12.38 9.15
CA GLY A 66 -10.18 13.12 9.09
C GLY A 66 -8.94 12.24 9.25
N SER A 67 -9.09 10.92 9.27
CA SER A 67 -7.95 9.99 9.26
C SER A 67 -7.21 10.01 7.92
N PRO A 68 -5.91 9.68 7.87
CA PRO A 68 -5.21 9.48 6.61
C PRO A 68 -5.85 8.36 5.78
N ILE A 69 -5.74 8.41 4.45
CA ILE A 69 -6.23 7.34 3.55
C ILE A 69 -5.46 6.02 3.78
N TYR A 70 -4.21 6.11 4.19
CA TYR A 70 -3.37 4.94 4.47
C TYR A 70 -2.50 5.21 5.68
N GLU A 71 -2.09 4.12 6.32
CA GLU A 71 -1.29 4.14 7.53
C GLU A 71 -0.14 3.13 7.46
N THR A 72 0.81 3.25 8.38
CA THR A 72 1.82 2.20 8.55
C THR A 72 1.17 0.96 9.15
N CYS A 73 1.37 -0.20 8.54
CA CYS A 73 0.78 -1.44 9.02
C CYS A 73 1.53 -1.93 10.28
N SER A 74 0.86 -1.90 11.43
CA SER A 74 1.40 -2.37 12.71
C SER A 74 1.28 -3.88 12.90
N ASN A 75 0.34 -4.53 12.20
CA ASN A 75 0.09 -5.97 12.30
C ASN A 75 1.03 -6.78 11.38
N VAL A 76 2.33 -6.54 11.50
CA VAL A 76 3.37 -7.23 10.71
C VAL A 76 4.47 -7.69 11.66
N HIS A 77 4.92 -8.93 11.47
CA HIS A 77 6.00 -9.49 12.27
C HIS A 77 7.18 -9.87 11.38
N PHE A 78 8.35 -9.29 11.67
CA PHE A 78 9.58 -9.55 10.93
C PHE A 78 10.29 -10.78 11.49
N LYS A 79 10.56 -11.75 10.62
CA LYS A 79 11.39 -12.91 10.93
C LYS A 79 12.64 -12.90 10.03
N PRO A 80 13.84 -12.63 10.56
CA PRO A 80 15.04 -12.43 9.74
C PRO A 80 15.48 -13.68 8.97
N ASN A 81 15.14 -14.86 9.46
CA ASN A 81 15.57 -16.14 8.89
C ASN A 81 14.43 -16.88 8.19
N LEU A 82 13.36 -16.17 7.81
CA LEU A 82 12.30 -16.77 7.02
C LEU A 82 12.82 -17.05 5.61
N ARG A 83 12.76 -18.31 5.18
CA ARG A 83 13.09 -18.65 3.79
C ARG A 83 12.01 -18.10 2.87
N PHE A 84 12.42 -17.42 1.81
CA PHE A 84 11.56 -16.97 0.73
C PHE A 84 12.24 -17.25 -0.60
N GLU A 85 11.46 -17.31 -1.66
CA GLU A 85 11.92 -17.52 -3.03
C GLU A 85 11.53 -16.31 -3.88
N ILE A 86 12.44 -15.84 -4.73
CA ILE A 86 12.14 -14.83 -5.74
C ILE A 86 12.08 -15.55 -7.08
N VAL A 87 10.90 -15.53 -7.71
CA VAL A 87 10.72 -16.03 -9.07
C VAL A 87 10.64 -14.82 -10.01
N ASP A 88 11.69 -14.62 -10.81
CA ASP A 88 11.73 -13.59 -11.84
C ASP A 88 11.25 -14.16 -13.18
N LEU A 89 10.11 -13.67 -13.69
CA LEU A 89 9.49 -14.14 -14.93
C LEU A 89 9.91 -13.32 -16.17
N ARG A 90 10.73 -12.27 -16.02
CA ARG A 90 11.18 -11.43 -17.16
C ARG A 90 12.20 -12.13 -18.06
N SER A 91 12.86 -13.15 -17.52
CA SER A 91 13.83 -13.99 -18.23
C SER A 91 13.18 -15.02 -19.18
N GLY A 92 11.85 -15.03 -19.28
CA GLY A 92 11.12 -15.78 -20.30
C GLY A 92 10.99 -15.01 -21.62
N ALA A 93 12.12 -14.75 -22.29
CA ALA A 93 12.26 -14.40 -23.70
C ALA A 93 13.73 -14.54 -24.13
#